data_AF-A0A7C2AXZ3-F1
#
_entry.id   AF-A0A7C2AXZ3-F1
#
_cell.length_a   1.000
_cell.length_b   1.000
_cell.length_c   1.000
_cell.angle_alpha   90.00
_cell.angle_beta   90.00
_cell.angle_gamma   90.00
#
_symmetry.space_group_name_H-M   'P 1'
#
loop_
_entity.id
_entity.type
_entity.pdbx_description
1 polymer ?
#
loop_
_entity_poly.entity_id
_entity_poly.type
_entity_poly.pdbx_seq_one_letter_code
_entity_poly.pdbx_strand_id
1 'polypeptide(L)'
;TYVKELVNEWVYDIASDQQGRMWLGTEGGVSMFDGSRWHAFTHEDGVGAPNKNNLPVSQNTGLGTRERHDLSVLAEGEQTYNPGYVFSLHAAQDGKIWAGTWGGGVSFYDGKTWHSLTTEDGLAGNIVYSIAEDSEGVFWFGTNKGLSRFDGKAWQTFTKGAANGLIDDNVYAVMTHPSGEVWVGTRGGVTRIGYGE
;
A
#
# COMPACT_ATOMS: atom_id res chain seq x y z
N THR A 1 19.45 17.61 6.47
CA THR A 1 19.52 17.24 7.89
C THR A 1 18.99 15.84 7.96
N TYR A 2 19.87 14.83 8.00
CA TYR A 2 19.44 13.43 8.05
C TYR A 2 18.90 13.15 9.45
N VAL A 3 17.65 12.73 9.53
CA VAL A 3 17.02 12.27 10.78
C VAL A 3 17.51 10.84 10.99
N LYS A 4 18.15 10.53 12.12
CA LYS A 4 18.72 9.19 12.37
C LYS A 4 17.63 8.16 12.72
N GLU A 5 16.46 8.65 13.06
CA GLU A 5 15.34 7.91 13.62
C GLU A 5 14.44 7.29 12.55
N LEU A 6 14.41 7.88 11.34
CA LEU A 6 13.59 7.41 10.24
C LEU A 6 14.44 6.68 9.20
N VAL A 7 13.87 5.65 8.57
CA VAL A 7 14.48 4.97 7.42
C VAL A 7 14.66 5.95 6.27
N ASN A 8 13.70 6.84 6.09
CA ASN A 8 13.74 7.91 5.12
C ASN A 8 12.96 9.13 5.65
N GLU A 9 13.38 10.33 5.26
CA GLU A 9 12.84 11.60 5.76
C GLU A 9 11.49 11.99 5.14
N TRP A 10 11.04 11.29 4.09
CA TRP A 10 9.77 11.55 3.41
C TRP A 10 8.74 10.53 3.87
N VAL A 11 7.73 11.04 4.58
CA VAL A 11 6.65 10.25 5.16
C VAL A 11 5.41 10.41 4.29
N TYR A 12 4.87 9.30 3.80
CA TYR A 12 3.68 9.26 2.95
C TYR A 12 2.42 8.91 3.75
N ASP A 13 2.58 8.13 4.81
CA ASP A 13 1.46 7.75 5.66
C ASP A 13 1.91 7.46 7.10
N ILE A 14 0.97 7.58 8.03
CA ILE A 14 1.16 7.34 9.45
C ILE A 14 -0.01 6.52 10.00
N ALA A 15 0.30 5.44 10.72
CA ALA A 15 -0.69 4.63 11.42
C ALA A 15 -0.36 4.52 12.92
N SER A 16 -1.41 4.37 13.73
CA SER A 16 -1.29 4.10 15.17
C SER A 16 -1.92 2.75 15.45
N ASP A 17 -1.21 1.85 16.13
CA ASP A 17 -1.78 0.53 16.46
C ASP A 17 -2.38 0.47 17.86
N GLN A 18 -3.03 -0.66 18.15
CA GLN A 18 -3.70 -0.91 19.43
C GLN A 18 -2.73 -0.92 20.63
N GLN A 19 -1.42 -1.05 20.41
CA GLN A 19 -0.38 -0.99 21.44
C GLN A 19 0.13 0.44 21.67
N GLY A 20 -0.40 1.42 20.93
CA GLY A 20 0.03 2.82 21.00
C GLY A 20 1.34 3.09 20.26
N ARG A 21 1.81 2.17 19.41
CA ARG A 21 3.00 2.37 18.58
C ARG A 21 2.62 3.19 17.36
N MET A 22 3.53 4.07 16.94
CA MET A 22 3.38 4.90 15.74
C MET A 22 4.18 4.29 14.61
N TRP A 23 3.57 4.15 13.43
CA TRP A 23 4.16 3.58 12.24
C TRP A 23 4.17 4.63 11.13
N LEU A 24 5.27 4.73 10.39
CA LEU A 24 5.48 5.71 9.33
C LEU A 24 5.92 5.00 8.05
N GLY A 25 5.15 5.16 6.97
CA GLY A 25 5.48 4.67 5.64
C GLY A 25 6.31 5.71 4.92
N THR A 26 7.45 5.30 4.36
CA THR A 26 8.44 6.20 3.78
C THR A 26 8.94 5.70 2.42
N GLU A 27 9.80 6.44 1.73
CA GLU A 27 10.39 5.98 0.46
C GLU A 27 11.44 4.87 0.63
N GLY A 28 11.92 4.63 1.85
CA GLY A 28 12.96 3.64 2.16
C GLY A 28 12.46 2.43 2.97
N GLY A 29 11.22 2.45 3.42
CA GLY A 29 10.58 1.37 4.16
C GLY A 29 9.62 1.89 5.22
N VAL A 30 9.52 1.17 6.33
CA VAL A 30 8.65 1.49 7.45
C VAL A 30 9.47 1.82 8.69
N SER A 31 9.17 2.96 9.32
CA SER A 31 9.69 3.29 10.65
C SER A 31 8.61 3.10 11.71
N MET A 32 8.98 2.60 12.88
CA MET A 32 8.07 2.43 14.01
C MET A 32 8.65 3.03 15.28
N PHE A 33 7.86 3.81 15.99
CA PHE A 33 8.18 4.32 17.32
C PHE A 33 7.34 3.61 18.38
N ASP A 34 8.01 2.94 19.32
CA ASP A 34 7.35 2.13 20.36
C ASP A 34 6.97 2.91 21.63
N GLY A 35 7.13 4.24 21.61
CA GLY A 35 7.01 5.11 22.77
C GLY A 35 8.35 5.42 23.46
N SER A 36 9.41 4.69 23.12
CA SER A 36 10.75 4.88 23.68
C SER A 36 11.88 4.85 22.65
N ARG A 37 11.76 4.03 21.60
CA ARG A 37 12.79 3.78 20.59
C ARG A 37 12.18 3.70 19.21
N TRP A 38 13.03 3.99 18.23
CA TRP A 38 12.74 3.84 16.82
C TRP A 38 13.23 2.49 16.31
N HIS A 39 12.42 1.88 15.46
CA HIS A 39 12.70 0.64 14.72
C HIS A 39 12.54 0.93 13.23
N ALA A 40 13.34 0.26 12.42
CA ALA A 40 13.40 0.41 10.98
C ALA A 40 13.16 -0.94 10.32
N PHE A 41 12.31 -0.96 9.30
CA PHE A 41 12.06 -2.13 8.47
C PHE A 41 12.20 -1.74 7.01
N THR A 42 13.07 -2.45 6.30
CA THR A 42 13.40 -2.24 4.89
C THR A 42 13.00 -3.47 4.07
N HIS A 43 13.31 -3.45 2.77
CA HIS A 43 13.15 -4.64 1.94
C HIS A 43 13.99 -5.84 2.43
N GLU A 44 15.15 -5.59 3.05
CA GLU A 44 15.98 -6.65 3.64
C GLU A 44 15.28 -7.34 4.82
N ASP A 45 14.37 -6.62 5.49
CA ASP A 45 13.55 -7.14 6.60
C ASP A 45 12.23 -7.77 6.11
N GLY A 46 11.97 -7.75 4.80
CA GLY A 46 10.80 -8.37 4.16
C GLY A 46 9.69 -7.41 3.72
N VAL A 47 9.88 -6.09 3.79
CA VAL A 47 8.92 -5.11 3.26
C VAL A 47 8.92 -5.16 1.73
N GLY A 48 7.77 -5.48 1.13
CA GLY A 48 7.59 -5.71 -0.30
C GLY A 48 8.11 -7.07 -0.77
N ALA A 49 7.37 -7.74 -1.65
CA ALA A 49 7.79 -8.99 -2.28
C ALA A 49 8.97 -8.78 -3.24
N PRO A 50 9.83 -9.80 -3.48
CA PRO A 50 10.96 -9.70 -4.41
C PRO A 50 10.54 -9.38 -5.86
N ASN A 51 11.44 -8.72 -6.61
CA ASN A 51 11.26 -8.37 -8.02
C ASN A 51 11.37 -9.59 -8.98
N LYS A 52 10.45 -10.55 -8.88
CA LYS A 52 10.49 -11.77 -9.71
C LYS A 52 10.41 -11.50 -11.22
N ASN A 53 9.79 -10.39 -11.60
CA ASN A 53 9.56 -10.01 -13.00
C ASN A 53 10.69 -9.17 -13.60
N ASN A 54 11.77 -8.91 -12.86
CA ASN A 54 12.90 -8.08 -13.29
C ASN A 54 12.46 -6.70 -13.82
N LEU A 55 11.45 -6.09 -13.17
CA LEU A 55 11.01 -4.74 -13.49
C LEU A 55 12.18 -3.75 -13.31
N PRO A 56 12.29 -2.72 -14.16
CA PRO A 56 13.26 -1.66 -13.97
C PRO A 56 13.15 -1.06 -12.56
N VAL A 57 14.28 -0.95 -11.87
CA VAL A 57 14.31 -0.30 -10.55
C VAL A 57 14.00 1.18 -10.74
N SER A 58 13.07 1.70 -9.95
CA SER A 58 12.78 3.13 -9.97
C SER A 58 14.04 3.91 -9.57
N GLN A 59 14.40 4.90 -10.38
CA GLN A 59 15.52 5.79 -10.04
C GLN A 59 15.18 6.71 -8.85
N ASN A 60 13.90 6.77 -8.47
CA ASN A 60 13.45 7.43 -7.27
C ASN A 60 13.70 6.53 -6.05
N THR A 61 14.86 6.70 -5.42
CA THR A 61 15.27 5.97 -4.22
C THR A 61 15.03 6.73 -2.93
N GLY A 62 14.48 7.97 -3.00
CA GLY A 62 14.34 8.85 -1.84
C GLY A 62 15.65 9.22 -1.13
N LEU A 63 16.80 8.80 -1.64
CA LEU A 63 18.11 9.06 -1.04
C LEU A 63 18.79 10.24 -1.76
N GLY A 64 18.62 11.44 -1.21
CA GLY A 64 19.56 12.54 -1.44
C GLY A 64 19.32 13.45 -2.64
N THR A 65 18.23 13.32 -3.40
CA THR A 65 17.87 14.31 -4.42
C THR A 65 16.55 14.99 -4.08
N ARG A 66 16.64 16.20 -3.52
CA ARG A 66 15.51 17.12 -3.30
C ARG A 66 14.82 17.57 -4.59
N GLU A 67 15.33 17.14 -5.73
CA GLU A 67 14.75 17.41 -7.03
C GLU A 67 14.13 16.13 -7.55
N ARG A 68 12.79 16.16 -7.63
CA ARG A 68 11.86 15.16 -8.18
C ARG A 68 11.30 14.17 -7.16
N HIS A 69 10.18 14.58 -6.56
CA HIS A 69 9.05 13.69 -6.27
C HIS A 69 8.48 13.17 -7.60
N ASP A 70 9.26 12.38 -8.34
CA ASP A 70 8.74 11.73 -9.52
C ASP A 70 8.09 10.42 -9.10
N LEU A 71 6.76 10.45 -9.00
CA LEU A 71 5.92 9.26 -8.86
C LEU A 71 5.84 8.49 -10.21
N SER A 72 6.91 8.51 -11.01
CA SER A 72 6.98 7.79 -12.29
C SER A 72 7.05 6.30 -12.03
N VAL A 73 5.88 5.73 -11.79
CA VAL A 73 5.62 4.28 -11.76
C VAL A 73 5.90 3.60 -13.10
N LEU A 74 6.32 4.36 -14.11
CA LEU A 74 6.71 3.89 -15.43
C LEU A 74 8.10 4.41 -15.83
N ALA A 75 8.95 3.53 -16.37
CA ALA A 75 10.19 3.87 -17.06
C ALA A 75 10.11 3.29 -18.48
N GLU A 76 10.30 4.13 -19.50
CA GLU A 76 10.18 3.73 -20.91
C GLU A 76 8.83 3.08 -21.27
N GLY A 77 7.78 3.38 -20.50
CA GLY A 77 6.44 2.79 -20.66
C GLY A 77 6.19 1.52 -19.86
N GLU A 78 7.23 0.95 -19.23
CA GLU A 78 7.16 -0.26 -18.40
C GLU A 78 7.04 0.07 -16.91
N GLN A 79 6.37 -0.78 -16.14
CA GLN A 79 6.24 -0.58 -14.68
C GLN A 79 7.60 -0.67 -13.98
N THR A 80 7.81 0.19 -12.99
CA THR A 80 9.04 0.19 -12.18
C THR A 80 8.82 -0.45 -10.81
N TYR A 81 9.92 -0.77 -10.14
CA TYR A 81 9.95 -1.45 -8.85
C TYR A 81 10.77 -0.65 -7.83
N ASN A 82 10.15 -0.37 -6.67
CA ASN A 82 10.83 0.13 -5.47
C ASN A 82 10.06 -0.34 -4.21
N PRO A 83 10.36 -1.52 -3.65
CA PRO A 83 9.60 -2.12 -2.56
C PRO A 83 9.81 -1.40 -1.22
N GLY A 84 10.87 -0.59 -1.11
CA GLY A 84 11.08 0.31 0.02
C GLY A 84 10.13 1.49 0.00
N TYR A 85 9.53 1.82 -1.14
CA TYR A 85 8.57 2.89 -1.24
C TYR A 85 7.20 2.44 -0.71
N VAL A 86 6.86 2.91 0.48
CA VAL A 86 5.61 2.60 1.17
C VAL A 86 4.65 3.78 1.05
N PHE A 87 3.59 3.62 0.26
CA PHE A 87 2.58 4.66 0.01
C PHE A 87 1.57 4.79 1.13
N SER A 88 1.19 3.68 1.75
CA SER A 88 0.12 3.62 2.74
C SER A 88 0.44 2.62 3.83
N LEU A 89 -0.09 2.89 5.01
CA LEU A 89 -0.08 2.00 6.17
C LEU A 89 -1.50 1.83 6.70
N HIS A 90 -1.81 0.64 7.18
CA HIS A 90 -3.07 0.39 7.90
C HIS A 90 -2.84 -0.49 9.12
N ALA A 91 -3.16 0.04 10.30
CA ALA A 91 -3.19 -0.75 11.52
C ALA A 91 -4.53 -1.50 11.60
N ALA A 92 -4.50 -2.79 11.31
CA ALA A 92 -5.69 -3.60 11.16
C ALA A 92 -6.33 -3.98 12.50
N GLN A 93 -7.62 -4.33 12.46
CA GLN A 93 -8.38 -4.79 13.63
C GLN A 93 -7.79 -6.06 14.26
N ASP A 94 -7.16 -6.91 13.44
CA ASP A 94 -6.49 -8.13 13.87
C ASP A 94 -5.09 -7.90 14.49
N GLY A 95 -4.66 -6.64 14.62
CA GLY A 95 -3.40 -6.24 15.23
C GLY A 95 -2.20 -6.27 14.28
N LYS A 96 -2.38 -6.64 13.00
CA LYS A 96 -1.32 -6.55 11.99
C LYS A 96 -1.15 -5.12 11.48
N ILE A 97 0.04 -4.83 10.96
CA ILE A 97 0.29 -3.61 10.19
C ILE A 97 0.40 -3.98 8.73
N TRP A 98 -0.42 -3.36 7.88
CA TRP A 98 -0.35 -3.52 6.44
C TRP A 98 0.36 -2.33 5.81
N ALA A 99 1.09 -2.56 4.73
CA ALA A 99 1.90 -1.58 4.02
C ALA A 99 1.71 -1.74 2.51
N GLY A 100 1.26 -0.67 1.83
CA GLY A 100 1.11 -0.63 0.38
C GLY A 100 2.43 -0.22 -0.25
N THR A 101 3.02 -1.06 -1.11
CA THR A 101 4.36 -0.84 -1.67
C THR A 101 4.36 -0.54 -3.16
N TRP A 102 5.47 -0.02 -3.67
CA TRP A 102 5.68 0.15 -5.11
C TRP A 102 6.31 -1.09 -5.75
N GLY A 103 5.46 -1.95 -6.30
CA GLY A 103 5.87 -3.09 -7.11
C GLY A 103 6.11 -4.37 -6.31
N GLY A 104 6.16 -4.29 -4.98
CA GLY A 104 6.25 -5.43 -4.06
C GLY A 104 4.89 -5.96 -3.58
N GLY A 105 3.77 -5.42 -4.07
CA GLY A 105 2.43 -5.78 -3.62
C GLY A 105 2.05 -5.12 -2.30
N VAL A 106 1.18 -5.78 -1.53
CA VAL A 106 0.85 -5.36 -0.17
C VAL A 106 1.60 -6.25 0.82
N SER A 107 2.31 -5.63 1.76
CA SER A 107 3.00 -6.35 2.82
C SER A 107 2.26 -6.23 4.14
N PHE A 108 2.44 -7.19 5.04
CA PHE A 108 1.93 -7.07 6.39
C PHE A 108 2.91 -7.63 7.43
N TYR A 109 2.94 -6.98 8.60
CA TYR A 109 3.71 -7.39 9.76
C TYR A 109 2.80 -8.07 10.78
N ASP A 110 3.12 -9.32 11.12
CA ASP A 110 2.35 -10.14 12.06
C ASP A 110 2.77 -9.97 13.53
N GLY A 111 3.63 -9.00 13.82
CA GLY A 111 4.26 -8.83 15.13
C GLY A 111 5.62 -9.50 15.27
N LYS A 112 6.06 -10.26 14.27
CA LYS A 112 7.38 -10.91 14.23
C LYS A 112 8.09 -10.68 12.91
N THR A 113 7.43 -10.94 11.78
CA THR A 113 8.02 -10.89 10.45
C THR A 113 7.10 -10.25 9.44
N TRP A 114 7.67 -9.73 8.36
CA TRP A 114 6.93 -9.23 7.22
C TRP A 114 6.61 -10.35 6.23
N HIS A 115 5.39 -10.30 5.69
CA HIS A 115 4.88 -11.17 4.63
C HIS A 115 4.33 -10.29 3.51
N SER A 116 4.19 -10.81 2.30
CA SER A 116 3.66 -10.04 1.17
C SER A 116 2.66 -10.84 0.33
N LEU A 117 1.64 -10.15 -0.17
CA LEU A 117 0.64 -10.66 -1.10
C LEU A 117 0.74 -9.86 -2.40
N THR A 118 0.72 -10.56 -3.52
CA THR A 118 1.00 -10.04 -4.85
C THR A 118 -0.10 -10.45 -5.84
N THR A 119 0.08 -10.07 -7.10
CA THR A 119 -0.75 -10.55 -8.21
C THR A 119 -0.77 -12.08 -8.36
N GLU A 120 0.26 -12.78 -7.87
CA GLU A 120 0.26 -14.26 -7.84
C GLU A 120 -0.76 -14.81 -6.83
N ASP A 121 -1.08 -14.04 -5.79
CA ASP A 121 -2.00 -14.41 -4.72
C ASP A 121 -3.44 -13.97 -4.99
N GLY A 122 -3.65 -13.04 -5.93
CA GLY A 122 -4.98 -12.54 -6.35
C GLY A 122 -5.13 -11.01 -6.31
N LEU A 123 -4.11 -10.27 -5.87
CA LEU A 123 -4.11 -8.80 -5.89
C LEU A 123 -4.21 -8.28 -7.34
N ALA A 124 -4.93 -7.18 -7.57
CA ALA A 124 -5.15 -6.63 -8.91
C ALA A 124 -3.87 -6.07 -9.54
N GLY A 125 -3.03 -5.41 -8.73
CA GLY A 125 -1.77 -4.81 -9.16
C GLY A 125 -0.76 -4.72 -8.01
N ASN A 126 0.53 -4.85 -8.33
CA ASN A 126 1.60 -4.87 -7.32
C ASN A 126 2.07 -3.48 -6.86
N ILE A 127 1.50 -2.40 -7.41
CA ILE A 127 1.67 -1.06 -6.87
C ILE A 127 0.40 -0.74 -6.09
N VAL A 128 0.52 -0.65 -4.77
CA VAL A 128 -0.62 -0.48 -3.85
C VAL A 128 -0.55 0.91 -3.24
N TYR A 129 -1.48 1.77 -3.64
CA TYR A 129 -1.50 3.17 -3.24
C TYR A 129 -2.25 3.40 -1.93
N SER A 130 -3.29 2.63 -1.67
CA SER A 130 -4.15 2.81 -0.50
C SER A 130 -4.68 1.50 0.03
N ILE A 131 -4.93 1.49 1.34
CA ILE A 131 -5.48 0.36 2.09
C ILE A 131 -6.63 0.89 2.92
N ALA A 132 -7.76 0.19 2.91
CA ALA A 132 -8.85 0.39 3.84
C ALA A 132 -9.35 -0.96 4.36
N GLU A 133 -9.91 -0.96 5.55
CA GLU A 133 -10.57 -2.11 6.17
C GLU A 133 -11.99 -1.68 6.55
N ASP A 134 -12.99 -2.51 6.27
CA ASP A 134 -14.35 -2.25 6.74
C ASP A 134 -14.61 -2.87 8.12
N SER A 135 -15.81 -2.61 8.67
CA SER A 135 -16.20 -3.10 10.00
C SER A 135 -16.33 -4.62 10.10
N GLU A 136 -16.30 -5.35 8.98
CA GLU A 136 -16.31 -6.81 8.95
C GLU A 136 -14.89 -7.40 8.84
N GLY A 137 -13.86 -6.56 8.80
CA GLY A 137 -12.47 -6.96 8.63
C GLY A 137 -12.10 -7.30 7.19
N VAL A 138 -12.92 -6.88 6.22
CA VAL A 138 -12.61 -7.05 4.79
C VAL A 138 -11.71 -5.91 4.35
N PHE A 139 -10.63 -6.28 3.68
CA PHE A 139 -9.66 -5.33 3.15
C PHE A 139 -10.01 -4.90 1.74
N TRP A 140 -9.71 -3.64 1.48
CA TRP A 140 -9.83 -3.00 0.18
C TRP A 140 -8.50 -2.34 -0.16
N PHE A 141 -7.90 -2.76 -1.28
CA PHE A 141 -6.60 -2.31 -1.75
C PHE A 141 -6.74 -1.55 -3.06
N GLY A 142 -6.43 -0.26 -3.04
CA GLY A 142 -6.35 0.56 -4.23
C GLY A 142 -5.02 0.33 -4.94
N THR A 143 -5.05 -0.18 -6.16
CA THR A 143 -3.84 -0.54 -6.93
C THR A 143 -3.73 0.24 -8.24
N ASN A 144 -2.62 0.06 -8.95
CA ASN A 144 -2.44 0.56 -10.32
C ASN A 144 -3.20 -0.22 -11.40
N LYS A 145 -3.93 -1.28 -11.05
CA LYS A 145 -4.66 -2.15 -11.99
C LYS A 145 -6.07 -2.51 -11.49
N GLY A 146 -6.65 -1.67 -10.65
CA GLY A 146 -8.01 -1.80 -10.12
C GLY A 146 -8.04 -1.81 -8.60
N LEU A 147 -9.22 -2.10 -8.07
CA LEU A 147 -9.49 -2.26 -6.64
C LEU A 147 -9.57 -3.74 -6.31
N SER A 148 -8.83 -4.19 -5.31
CA SER A 148 -8.94 -5.54 -4.77
C SER A 148 -9.68 -5.54 -3.45
N ARG A 149 -10.63 -6.46 -3.30
CA ARG A 149 -11.30 -6.80 -2.04
C ARG A 149 -10.79 -8.16 -1.56
N PHE A 150 -10.48 -8.27 -0.27
CA PHE A 150 -10.01 -9.50 0.35
C PHE A 150 -10.68 -9.74 1.70
N ASP A 151 -11.37 -10.87 1.85
CA ASP A 151 -12.08 -11.24 3.08
C ASP A 151 -11.27 -12.18 4.00
N GLY A 152 -9.95 -12.29 3.77
CA GLY A 152 -9.08 -13.24 4.45
C GLY A 152 -9.02 -14.63 3.80
N LYS A 153 -9.87 -14.91 2.81
CA LYS A 153 -9.91 -16.20 2.09
C LYS A 153 -9.94 -16.04 0.58
N ALA A 154 -10.75 -15.12 0.07
CA ALA A 154 -11.02 -14.93 -1.34
C ALA A 154 -10.74 -13.51 -1.78
N TRP A 155 -10.22 -13.40 -3.01
CA TRP A 155 -10.01 -12.13 -3.69
C TRP A 155 -11.15 -11.85 -4.65
N GLN A 156 -11.54 -10.58 -4.72
CA GLN A 156 -12.42 -10.04 -5.75
C GLN A 156 -11.79 -8.76 -6.31
N THR A 157 -11.84 -8.62 -7.64
CA THR A 157 -11.22 -7.48 -8.32
C THR A 157 -12.28 -6.67 -9.06
N PHE A 158 -12.22 -5.36 -8.91
CA PHE A 158 -13.05 -4.38 -9.61
C PHE A 158 -12.15 -3.57 -10.54
N THR A 159 -12.50 -3.55 -11.83
CA THR A 159 -11.76 -2.84 -12.88
C THR A 159 -12.69 -1.96 -13.69
N LYS A 160 -12.09 -1.13 -14.55
CA LYS A 160 -12.77 -0.35 -15.56
C LYS A 160 -13.49 -1.26 -16.56
N GLY A 161 -14.76 -0.95 -16.81
CA GLY A 161 -15.59 -1.66 -17.80
C GLY A 161 -16.26 -2.95 -17.31
N ALA A 162 -15.99 -3.39 -16.08
CA ALA A 162 -16.79 -4.45 -15.45
C ALA A 162 -18.21 -3.94 -15.12
N ALA A 163 -19.18 -4.85 -15.04
CA ALA A 163 -20.50 -4.53 -14.51
C ALA A 163 -20.36 -4.13 -13.03
N ASN A 164 -20.81 -2.92 -12.67
CA ASN A 164 -20.53 -2.26 -11.37
C ASN A 164 -19.03 -2.05 -11.10
N GLY A 165 -18.25 -1.81 -12.16
CA GLY A 165 -16.82 -1.57 -12.11
C GLY A 165 -16.42 -0.11 -11.87
N LEU A 166 -15.12 0.15 -12.01
CA LEU A 166 -14.51 1.45 -11.76
C LEU A 166 -14.59 2.38 -12.98
N ILE A 167 -14.43 3.68 -12.75
CA ILE A 167 -14.23 4.66 -13.83
C ILE A 167 -12.81 4.64 -14.42
N ASP A 168 -11.81 4.24 -13.61
CA ASP A 168 -10.41 4.04 -14.01
C ASP A 168 -9.75 2.96 -13.14
N ASP A 169 -8.73 2.29 -13.66
CA ASP A 169 -8.01 1.22 -12.97
C ASP A 169 -6.92 1.74 -12.01
N ASN A 170 -6.48 2.99 -12.14
CA ASN A 170 -5.54 3.57 -11.18
C ASN A 170 -6.31 4.08 -9.96
N VAL A 171 -6.30 3.30 -8.87
CA VAL A 171 -7.03 3.58 -7.64
C VAL A 171 -6.10 4.18 -6.59
N TYR A 172 -6.17 5.49 -6.37
CA TYR A 172 -5.27 6.22 -5.48
C TYR A 172 -5.78 6.32 -4.04
N ALA A 173 -7.08 6.25 -3.83
CA ALA A 173 -7.67 6.36 -2.49
C ALA A 173 -8.87 5.43 -2.35
N VAL A 174 -9.01 4.82 -1.18
CA VAL A 174 -10.14 3.98 -0.81
C VAL A 174 -10.60 4.35 0.59
N MET A 175 -11.91 4.45 0.79
CA MET A 175 -12.52 4.69 2.09
C MET A 175 -13.76 3.82 2.23
N THR A 176 -13.86 3.10 3.35
CA THR A 176 -15.03 2.31 3.72
C THR A 176 -15.96 3.14 4.62
N HIS A 177 -17.27 2.94 4.49
CA HIS A 177 -18.28 3.55 5.34
C HIS A 177 -18.98 2.47 6.18
N PRO A 178 -19.38 2.74 7.43
CA PRO A 178 -20.07 1.77 8.29
C PRO A 178 -21.37 1.18 7.72
N SER A 179 -21.96 1.80 6.70
CA SER A 179 -23.14 1.25 5.99
C SER A 179 -22.77 0.21 4.92
N GLY A 180 -21.49 -0.15 4.76
CA GLY A 180 -21.01 -1.07 3.73
C GLY A 180 -20.70 -0.42 2.38
N GLU A 181 -20.75 0.92 2.29
CA GLU A 181 -20.32 1.62 1.07
C GLU A 181 -18.81 1.76 1.01
N VAL A 182 -18.25 1.71 -0.20
CA VAL A 182 -16.84 1.93 -0.48
C VAL A 182 -16.71 3.05 -1.49
N TRP A 183 -16.00 4.11 -1.11
CA TRP A 183 -15.67 5.24 -1.96
C TRP A 183 -14.26 5.06 -2.51
N VAL A 184 -14.15 5.16 -3.83
CA VAL A 184 -12.94 4.79 -4.58
C VAL A 184 -12.50 5.98 -5.42
N GLY A 185 -11.43 6.65 -5.03
CA GLY A 185 -10.79 7.73 -5.77
C GLY A 185 -9.83 7.15 -6.80
N THR A 186 -10.13 7.36 -8.08
CA THR A 186 -9.30 6.90 -9.20
C THR A 186 -8.71 8.08 -9.97
N ARG A 187 -7.79 7.80 -10.91
CA ARG A 187 -7.26 8.82 -11.83
C ARG A 187 -8.37 9.54 -12.62
N GLY A 188 -9.46 8.85 -12.92
CA GLY A 188 -10.57 9.37 -13.72
C GLY A 188 -11.67 10.07 -12.92
N GLY A 189 -11.65 10.01 -11.59
CA GLY A 189 -12.70 10.56 -10.73
C GLY A 189 -13.04 9.63 -9.57
N VAL A 190 -14.23 9.78 -8.99
CA VAL A 190 -14.66 8.99 -7.83
C VAL A 190 -15.74 7.99 -8.24
N THR A 191 -15.57 6.73 -7.86
CA THR A 191 -16.57 5.67 -7.98
C THR A 191 -17.08 5.32 -6.57
N ARG A 192 -18.39 5.14 -6.43
CA ARG A 192 -18.99 4.58 -5.22
C ARG A 192 -19.42 3.13 -5.51
N ILE A 193 -18.99 2.21 -4.69
CA ILE A 193 -19.41 0.81 -4.69
C ILE A 193 -20.28 0.63 -3.43
N GLY A 194 -21.46 0.03 -3.55
CA GLY A 194 -22.33 -0.23 -2.42
C GLY A 194 -22.91 -1.63 -2.48
N TYR A 195 -23.04 -2.26 -1.32
CA TYR A 195 -23.97 -3.37 -1.12
C TYR A 195 -25.37 -2.76 -0.96
N GLY A 196 -26.06 -2.52 -2.07
CA GLY A 196 -27.49 -2.24 -2.02
C GLY A 196 -28.24 -3.56 -1.86
N GLU A 197 -29.05 -3.68 -0.81
CA GLU A 197 -30.27 -4.49 -0.88
C GLU A 197 -31.27 -3.88 -1.87
#